data_AF-A0A9Q9B0T1-F1
#
_entry.id   AF-A0A9Q9B0T1-F1
#
_cell.length_a   1.000
_cell.length_b   1.000
_cell.length_c   1.000
_cell.angle_alpha   90.00
_cell.angle_beta   90.00
_cell.angle_gamma   90.00
#
_symmetry.space_group_name_H-M   'P 1'
#
loop_
_entity.id
_entity.type
_entity.pdbx_description
1 polymer ?
#
loop_
_entity_poly.entity_id
_entity_poly.type
_entity_poly.pdbx_seq_one_letter_code
_entity_poly.pdbx_strand_id
1 'polypeptide(L)'
;MERRLDEADIELVKLIKDKNLSSIVHDPAYPANVQKLLNHKLNNELSAAAASRYPMHNVPVSKLSQVGMNENARMTADHALDHQLALYERLITNIAEQIIDRHLTRNLAQDTFSPDVVEALTDEEVSQMAAEAPGVAKRREELERKKAILEKSRKVFQRLINPNKRTAEDMEGPNAASSRKRLARKSLLE
;
A
#
# COMPACT_ATOMS: atom_id res chain seq x y z
N MET A 1 -13.72 -0.62 -12.38
CA MET A 1 -13.79 -1.62 -11.30
C MET A 1 -14.14 -3.00 -11.86
N GLU A 2 -15.29 -3.17 -12.50
CA GLU A 2 -15.76 -4.46 -13.05
C GLU A 2 -14.75 -5.13 -14.00
N ARG A 3 -14.24 -4.39 -14.99
CA ARG A 3 -13.18 -4.88 -15.89
C ARG A 3 -11.91 -5.41 -15.20
N ARG A 4 -11.52 -4.80 -14.06
CA ARG A 4 -10.33 -5.23 -13.31
C ARG A 4 -10.56 -6.52 -12.56
N LEU A 5 -11.78 -6.71 -12.06
CA LEU A 5 -12.18 -7.96 -11.45
C LEU A 5 -12.21 -9.06 -12.51
N ASP A 6 -12.72 -8.78 -13.71
CA ASP A 6 -12.69 -9.75 -14.81
C ASP A 6 -11.26 -10.13 -15.22
N GLU A 7 -10.36 -9.16 -15.35
CA GLU A 7 -8.96 -9.40 -15.69
C GLU A 7 -8.22 -10.19 -14.59
N ALA A 8 -8.49 -9.87 -13.32
CA ALA A 8 -7.98 -10.59 -12.16
C ALA A 8 -8.51 -12.04 -12.10
N ASP A 9 -9.79 -12.26 -12.38
CA ASP A 9 -10.42 -13.59 -12.41
C ASP A 9 -9.84 -14.45 -13.53
N ILE A 10 -9.63 -13.87 -14.72
CA ILE A 10 -8.99 -14.57 -15.84
C ILE A 10 -7.56 -14.99 -15.46
N GLU A 11 -6.80 -14.11 -14.81
CA GLU A 11 -5.44 -14.42 -14.39
C GLU A 11 -5.42 -15.46 -13.26
N LEU A 12 -6.32 -15.39 -12.29
CA LEU A 12 -6.48 -16.40 -11.24
C LEU A 12 -6.76 -17.78 -11.82
N VAL A 13 -7.66 -17.87 -12.80
CA VAL A 13 -7.98 -19.13 -13.48
C VAL A 13 -6.76 -19.68 -14.23
N LYS A 14 -5.94 -18.82 -14.86
CA LYS A 14 -4.69 -19.25 -15.50
C LYS A 14 -3.70 -19.78 -14.46
N LEU A 15 -3.53 -19.07 -13.34
CA LEU A 15 -2.60 -19.43 -12.28
C LEU A 15 -2.97 -20.76 -11.61
N ILE A 16 -4.26 -21.02 -11.43
CA ILE A 16 -4.78 -22.32 -10.96
C ILE A 16 -4.52 -23.44 -11.98
N LYS A 17 -4.71 -23.17 -13.27
CA LYS A 17 -4.40 -24.14 -14.34
C LYS A 17 -2.90 -24.45 -14.39
N ASP A 18 -2.05 -23.44 -14.26
CA ASP A 18 -0.60 -23.58 -14.26
C ASP A 18 -0.08 -24.32 -13.03
N LYS A 19 -0.71 -24.13 -11.85
CA LYS A 19 -0.44 -24.95 -10.65
C LYS A 19 -0.69 -26.44 -10.90
N ASN A 20 -1.73 -26.77 -11.68
CA ASN A 20 -2.10 -28.15 -11.97
C ASN A 20 -1.19 -28.82 -13.02
N LEU A 21 -0.39 -28.03 -13.75
CA LEU A 21 0.70 -28.55 -14.57
C LEU A 21 1.87 -28.88 -13.65
N SER A 22 2.51 -30.03 -13.85
CA SER A 22 3.61 -30.50 -12.98
C SER A 22 4.75 -29.46 -12.97
N SER A 23 4.78 -28.62 -11.94
CA SER A 23 5.78 -27.59 -11.78
C SER A 23 7.12 -28.27 -11.53
N ILE A 24 8.01 -28.27 -12.53
CA ILE A 24 9.41 -28.63 -12.31
C ILE A 24 10.03 -27.45 -11.57
N VAL A 25 9.79 -27.35 -10.26
CA VAL A 25 10.51 -26.41 -9.42
C VAL A 25 11.91 -26.98 -9.27
N HIS A 26 12.84 -26.39 -10.01
CA HIS A 26 14.26 -26.66 -9.88
C HIS A 26 14.71 -26.21 -8.48
N ASP A 27 14.71 -27.12 -7.52
CA ASP A 27 15.41 -26.91 -6.25
C ASP A 27 16.92 -27.04 -6.51
N PRO A 28 17.72 -25.96 -6.37
CA PRO A 28 19.17 -26.04 -6.56
C PRO A 28 19.88 -26.93 -5.53
N ALA A 29 19.25 -27.25 -4.39
CA ALA A 29 19.80 -28.18 -3.40
C ALA A 29 19.54 -29.66 -3.75
N TYR A 30 18.51 -29.95 -4.56
CA TYR A 30 18.14 -31.30 -4.96
C TYR A 30 19.27 -32.10 -5.63
N PRO A 31 19.97 -31.59 -6.68
CA PRO A 31 21.06 -32.35 -7.31
C PRO A 31 22.21 -32.64 -6.34
N ALA A 32 22.52 -31.70 -5.44
CA ALA A 32 23.54 -31.89 -4.41
C ALA A 32 23.13 -32.98 -3.39
N ASN A 33 21.86 -33.04 -3.01
CA ASN A 33 21.33 -34.03 -2.08
C ASN A 33 21.23 -35.43 -2.71
N VAL A 34 20.78 -35.52 -3.97
CA VAL A 34 20.79 -36.77 -4.74
C VAL A 34 22.22 -37.30 -4.86
N GLN A 35 23.19 -36.43 -5.16
CA GLN A 35 24.59 -36.83 -5.30
C GLN A 35 25.20 -37.27 -3.97
N LYS A 36 24.88 -36.59 -2.86
CA LYS A 36 25.26 -37.05 -1.50
C LYS A 36 24.68 -38.42 -1.18
N LEU A 37 23.41 -38.67 -1.51
CA LEU A 37 22.77 -39.95 -1.27
C LEU A 37 23.42 -41.07 -2.10
N LEU A 38 23.73 -40.79 -3.36
CA LEU A 38 24.41 -41.72 -4.25
C LEU A 38 25.80 -42.06 -3.73
N ASN A 39 26.56 -41.03 -3.30
CA ASN A 39 27.89 -41.20 -2.72
C ASN A 39 27.85 -41.98 -1.40
N HIS A 40 26.84 -41.73 -0.56
CA HIS A 40 26.66 -42.47 0.69
C HIS A 40 26.37 -43.95 0.43
N LYS A 41 25.49 -44.26 -0.53
CA LYS A 41 25.21 -45.65 -0.92
C LYS A 41 26.46 -46.34 -1.47
N LEU A 42 27.19 -45.66 -2.34
CA LEU A 42 28.42 -46.18 -2.94
C LEU A 42 29.52 -46.40 -1.89
N ASN A 43 29.69 -45.49 -0.92
CA ASN A 43 30.63 -45.67 0.20
C ASN A 43 30.23 -46.80 1.14
N ASN A 44 28.93 -47.00 1.37
CA ASN A 44 28.44 -48.12 2.18
C ASN A 44 28.67 -49.47 1.47
N GLU A 45 28.47 -49.53 0.16
CA GLU A 45 28.78 -50.72 -0.64
C GLU A 45 30.29 -50.99 -0.68
N LEU A 46 31.12 -49.95 -0.85
CA LEU A 46 32.58 -50.08 -0.84
C LEU A 46 33.13 -50.52 0.52
N SER A 47 32.61 -49.97 1.61
CA SER A 47 33.04 -50.35 2.97
C SER A 47 32.57 -51.76 3.34
N ALA A 48 31.37 -52.17 2.93
CA ALA A 48 30.91 -53.55 3.05
C ALA A 48 31.77 -54.53 2.24
N ALA A 49 32.16 -54.16 1.02
CA ALA A 49 33.07 -54.95 0.19
C ALA A 49 34.49 -55.02 0.77
N ALA A 50 35.00 -53.91 1.32
CA ALA A 50 36.32 -53.86 1.96
C ALA A 50 36.40 -54.65 3.28
N ALA A 51 35.29 -54.73 4.02
CA ALA A 51 35.16 -55.59 5.20
C ALA A 51 35.06 -57.08 4.83
N SER A 52 34.59 -57.40 3.63
CA SER A 52 34.52 -58.76 3.10
C SER A 52 35.85 -59.20 2.48
N ARG A 53 36.86 -59.45 3.32
CA ARG A 53 38.02 -60.26 2.91
C ARG A 53 37.62 -61.74 3.00
N TYR A 54 36.98 -62.34 1.98
CA TYR A 54 36.96 -63.78 1.61
C TYR A 54 35.86 -64.07 0.54
N PRO A 55 36.02 -65.09 -0.34
CA PRO A 55 35.23 -65.26 -1.55
C PRO A 55 33.80 -65.78 -1.26
N MET A 56 32.82 -65.20 -1.97
CA MET A 56 31.48 -65.76 -2.25
C MET A 56 30.90 -66.68 -1.15
N HIS A 57 30.31 -66.09 -0.10
CA HIS A 57 29.29 -66.79 0.69
C HIS A 57 28.21 -65.85 1.21
N ASN A 58 26.96 -66.27 0.99
CA ASN A 58 25.72 -65.52 1.15
C ASN A 58 25.55 -64.91 2.55
N VAL A 59 25.80 -63.61 2.68
CA VAL A 59 25.29 -62.82 3.81
C VAL A 59 23.83 -62.46 3.49
N PRO A 60 22.84 -62.75 4.35
CA PRO A 60 21.46 -62.36 4.07
C PRO A 60 21.33 -60.84 4.12
N VAL A 61 21.25 -60.23 2.93
CA VAL A 61 21.06 -58.79 2.62
C VAL A 61 19.78 -58.20 3.24
N SER A 62 18.95 -59.03 3.90
CA SER A 62 17.61 -58.69 4.34
C SER A 62 17.54 -57.76 5.57
N LYS A 63 18.54 -57.76 6.47
CA LYS A 63 18.47 -56.95 7.70
C LYS A 63 19.10 -55.56 7.61
N LEU A 64 20.06 -55.35 6.71
CA LEU A 64 20.67 -54.03 6.44
C LEU A 64 19.84 -53.18 5.47
N SER A 65 19.09 -53.83 4.57
CA SER A 65 18.18 -53.13 3.65
C SER A 65 16.98 -52.51 4.37
N GLN A 66 16.45 -53.15 5.42
CA GLN A 66 15.23 -52.68 6.09
C GLN A 66 15.40 -51.35 6.83
N VAL A 67 16.53 -51.14 7.52
CA VAL A 67 16.79 -49.89 8.28
C VAL A 67 17.12 -48.73 7.34
N GLY A 68 17.98 -48.96 6.34
CA GLY A 68 18.31 -47.95 5.34
C GLY A 68 17.14 -47.60 4.41
N MET A 69 16.25 -48.55 4.10
CA MET A 69 15.04 -48.26 3.32
C MET A 69 14.04 -47.41 4.10
N ASN A 70 13.89 -47.62 5.41
CA ASN A 70 12.98 -46.83 6.25
C ASN A 70 13.45 -45.39 6.43
N GLU A 71 14.75 -45.17 6.64
CA GLU A 71 15.31 -43.83 6.77
C GLU A 71 15.28 -43.07 5.44
N ASN A 72 15.62 -43.75 4.32
CA ASN A 72 15.50 -43.16 3.00
C ASN A 72 14.05 -42.84 2.62
N ALA A 73 13.10 -43.70 2.98
CA ALA A 73 11.67 -43.46 2.74
C ALA A 73 11.17 -42.26 3.54
N ARG A 74 11.62 -42.12 4.80
CA ARG A 74 11.30 -40.95 5.64
C ARG A 74 11.89 -39.66 5.07
N MET A 75 13.18 -39.66 4.71
CA MET A 75 13.82 -38.48 4.10
C MET A 75 13.16 -38.08 2.78
N THR A 76 12.73 -39.06 1.98
CA THR A 76 12.02 -38.80 0.72
C THR A 76 10.63 -38.21 0.99
N ALA A 77 9.92 -38.72 2.00
CA ALA A 77 8.62 -38.19 2.41
C ALA A 77 8.73 -36.77 2.98
N ASP A 78 9.72 -36.50 3.82
CA ASP A 78 9.98 -35.18 4.39
C ASP A 78 10.32 -34.18 3.26
N HIS A 79 11.18 -34.56 2.31
CA HIS A 79 11.51 -33.72 1.16
C HIS A 79 10.30 -33.48 0.22
N ALA A 80 9.42 -34.47 0.06
CA ALA A 80 8.20 -34.30 -0.72
C ALA A 80 7.24 -33.31 -0.04
N LEU A 81 7.15 -33.34 1.30
CA LEU A 81 6.36 -32.39 2.08
C LEU A 81 6.92 -30.97 1.99
N ASP A 82 8.24 -30.80 2.16
CA ASP A 82 8.91 -29.49 2.05
C ASP A 82 8.71 -28.88 0.66
N HIS A 83 8.82 -29.71 -0.39
CA HIS A 83 8.55 -29.27 -1.76
C HIS A 83 7.10 -28.81 -1.95
N GLN A 84 6.15 -29.54 -1.37
CA GLN A 84 4.75 -29.18 -1.43
C GLN A 84 4.46 -27.86 -0.68
N LEU A 85 5.08 -27.64 0.48
CA LEU A 85 4.97 -26.39 1.24
C LEU A 85 5.53 -25.20 0.45
N ALA A 86 6.72 -25.35 -0.15
CA ALA A 86 7.33 -24.30 -0.96
C ALA A 86 6.47 -23.93 -2.20
N LEU A 87 5.79 -24.90 -2.80
CA LEU A 87 4.82 -24.66 -3.88
C LEU A 87 3.62 -23.84 -3.41
N TYR A 88 3.12 -24.11 -2.20
CA TYR A 88 2.02 -23.33 -1.63
C TYR A 88 2.45 -21.91 -1.28
N GLU A 89 3.64 -21.71 -0.71
CA GLU A 89 4.16 -20.37 -0.42
C GLU A 89 4.32 -19.56 -1.71
N ARG A 90 4.91 -20.15 -2.75
CA ARG A 90 5.01 -19.49 -4.08
C ARG A 90 3.67 -19.16 -4.68
N LEU A 91 2.66 -20.02 -4.51
CA LEU A 91 1.31 -19.76 -4.97
C LEU A 91 0.73 -18.50 -4.29
N ILE A 92 0.90 -18.39 -2.96
CA ILE A 92 0.44 -17.23 -2.20
C ILE A 92 1.14 -15.97 -2.69
N THR A 93 2.47 -16.00 -2.85
CA THR A 93 3.24 -14.86 -3.36
C THR A 93 2.80 -14.46 -4.76
N ASN A 94 2.60 -15.43 -5.66
CA ASN A 94 2.16 -15.14 -7.02
C ASN A 94 0.74 -14.54 -7.04
N ILE A 95 -0.18 -15.01 -6.19
CA ILE A 95 -1.51 -14.42 -6.06
C ILE A 95 -1.40 -12.96 -5.56
N ALA A 96 -0.56 -12.72 -4.56
CA ALA A 96 -0.37 -11.37 -4.02
C ALA A 96 0.22 -10.40 -5.07
N GLU A 97 1.30 -10.80 -5.74
CA GLU A 97 2.00 -9.92 -6.68
C GLU A 97 1.28 -9.78 -8.02
N GLN A 98 0.80 -10.89 -8.59
CA GLN A 98 0.23 -10.90 -9.93
C GLN A 98 -1.22 -10.45 -9.91
N ILE A 99 -2.04 -10.95 -8.98
CA ILE A 99 -3.47 -10.68 -9.01
C ILE A 99 -3.78 -9.40 -8.24
N ILE A 100 -3.41 -9.35 -6.97
CA ILE A 100 -3.75 -8.22 -6.10
C ILE A 100 -2.97 -6.99 -6.54
N ASP A 101 -1.64 -7.07 -6.58
CA ASP A 101 -0.86 -5.87 -6.86
C ASP A 101 -1.02 -5.40 -8.30
N ARG A 102 -0.90 -6.29 -9.29
CA ARG A 102 -0.94 -5.86 -10.69
C ARG A 102 -2.32 -5.37 -11.14
N HIS A 103 -3.39 -6.09 -10.83
CA HIS A 103 -4.73 -5.82 -11.37
C HIS A 103 -5.61 -5.01 -10.43
N LEU A 104 -5.42 -5.12 -9.11
CA LEU A 104 -6.27 -4.42 -8.15
C LEU A 104 -5.64 -3.12 -7.63
N THR A 105 -4.31 -3.06 -7.41
CA THR A 105 -3.70 -1.88 -6.77
C THR A 105 -2.92 -0.97 -7.74
N ARG A 106 -2.07 -1.51 -8.61
CA ARG A 106 -1.00 -0.75 -9.30
C ARG A 106 -1.46 0.45 -10.11
N ASN A 107 -2.53 0.32 -10.90
CA ASN A 107 -3.04 1.44 -11.70
C ASN A 107 -4.27 2.11 -11.08
N LEU A 108 -4.63 1.77 -9.83
CA LEU A 108 -5.92 2.17 -9.26
C LEU A 108 -6.02 3.70 -9.14
N ALA A 109 -4.94 4.34 -8.71
CA ALA A 109 -4.86 5.80 -8.62
C ALA A 109 -4.98 6.47 -9.99
N GLN A 110 -4.36 5.89 -11.03
CA GLN A 110 -4.48 6.38 -12.41
C GLN A 110 -5.91 6.23 -12.92
N ASP A 111 -6.55 5.08 -12.76
CA ASP A 111 -7.89 4.84 -13.31
C ASP A 111 -9.00 5.59 -12.55
N THR A 112 -8.81 5.87 -11.25
CA THR A 112 -9.86 6.47 -10.40
C THR A 112 -9.74 7.99 -10.31
N PHE A 113 -8.53 8.53 -10.43
CA PHE A 113 -8.25 9.97 -10.29
C PHE A 113 -7.16 10.42 -11.29
N SER A 114 -7.32 10.04 -12.57
CA SER A 114 -6.51 10.61 -13.66
C SER A 114 -6.95 12.06 -13.94
N PRO A 115 -6.01 12.94 -14.31
CA PRO A 115 -6.33 14.23 -14.92
C PRO A 115 -7.38 14.14 -16.04
N ASP A 116 -7.37 13.06 -16.84
CA ASP A 116 -8.33 12.85 -17.94
C ASP A 116 -9.76 12.64 -17.40
N VAL A 117 -9.89 11.98 -16.25
CA VAL A 117 -11.19 11.78 -15.59
C VAL A 117 -11.71 13.11 -15.06
N VAL A 118 -10.82 13.94 -14.50
CA VAL A 118 -11.19 15.28 -14.00
C VAL A 118 -11.57 16.22 -15.15
N GLU A 119 -10.88 16.13 -16.30
CA GLU A 119 -11.23 16.89 -17.51
C GLU A 119 -12.59 16.49 -18.09
N ALA A 120 -12.98 15.23 -17.94
CA ALA A 120 -14.27 14.72 -18.40
C ALA A 120 -15.45 15.10 -17.49
N LEU A 121 -15.20 15.62 -16.28
CA LEU A 121 -16.26 16.05 -15.36
C LEU A 121 -16.86 17.37 -15.83
N THR A 122 -18.17 17.46 -15.74
CA THR A 122 -18.91 18.71 -15.98
C THR A 122 -18.71 19.70 -14.82
N ASP A 123 -18.86 21.00 -15.09
CA ASP A 123 -18.78 22.05 -14.07
C ASP A 123 -19.75 21.80 -12.89
N GLU A 124 -20.89 21.18 -13.17
CA GLU A 124 -21.90 20.82 -12.16
C GLU A 124 -21.45 19.67 -11.27
N GLU A 125 -20.80 18.65 -11.83
CA GLU A 125 -20.21 17.54 -11.06
C GLU A 125 -19.03 18.02 -10.21
N VAL A 126 -18.18 18.88 -10.79
CA VAL A 126 -17.08 19.52 -10.05
C VAL A 126 -17.64 20.37 -8.90
N SER A 127 -18.70 21.14 -9.16
CA SER A 127 -19.36 21.96 -8.13
C SER A 127 -19.93 21.10 -7.01
N GLN A 128 -20.52 19.93 -7.30
CA GLN A 128 -21.04 19.01 -6.30
C GLN A 128 -19.92 18.33 -5.50
N MET A 129 -18.84 17.92 -6.15
CA MET A 129 -17.67 17.32 -5.47
C MET A 129 -16.95 18.32 -4.57
N ALA A 130 -16.87 19.58 -5.01
CA ALA A 130 -16.26 20.67 -4.25
C ALA A 130 -17.23 21.31 -3.23
N ALA A 131 -18.52 20.96 -3.27
CA ALA A 131 -19.50 21.52 -2.34
C ALA A 131 -19.21 21.06 -0.92
N GLU A 132 -19.11 22.03 0.00
CA GLU A 132 -19.04 21.73 1.42
C GLU A 132 -20.33 21.03 1.88
N ALA A 133 -20.19 20.11 2.83
CA ALA A 133 -21.36 19.52 3.47
C ALA A 133 -22.25 20.62 4.08
N PRO A 134 -23.58 20.52 3.98
CA PRO A 134 -24.50 21.61 4.34
C PRO A 134 -24.40 22.02 5.81
N GLY A 135 -24.04 21.09 6.70
CA GLY A 135 -23.76 21.39 8.11
C GLY A 135 -22.50 22.24 8.30
N VAL A 136 -21.45 21.97 7.53
CA VAL A 136 -20.18 22.73 7.56
C VAL A 136 -20.40 24.13 7.01
N ALA A 137 -21.11 24.26 5.88
CA ALA A 137 -21.44 25.56 5.29
C ALA A 137 -22.24 26.45 6.25
N LYS A 138 -23.28 25.90 6.90
CA LYS A 138 -24.07 26.62 7.92
C LYS A 138 -23.22 27.02 9.12
N ARG A 139 -22.34 26.13 9.58
CA ARG A 139 -21.47 26.41 10.73
C ARG A 139 -20.45 27.50 10.40
N ARG A 140 -19.87 27.47 9.20
CA ARG A 140 -18.97 28.51 8.68
C ARG A 140 -19.68 29.86 8.66
N GLU A 141 -20.90 29.91 8.14
CA GLU A 141 -21.70 31.14 8.12
C GLU A 141 -21.99 31.68 9.53
N GLU A 142 -22.38 30.83 10.47
CA GLU A 142 -22.63 31.22 11.86
C GLU A 142 -21.35 31.78 12.53
N LEU A 143 -20.21 31.14 12.30
CA LEU A 143 -18.92 31.57 12.84
C LEU A 143 -18.45 32.89 12.22
N GLU A 144 -18.61 33.07 10.91
CA GLU A 144 -18.30 34.35 10.24
C GLU A 144 -19.16 35.49 10.77
N ARG A 145 -20.46 35.26 11.00
CA ARG A 145 -21.34 36.26 11.65
C ARG A 145 -20.83 36.63 13.04
N LYS A 146 -20.46 35.64 13.86
CA LYS A 146 -19.92 35.88 15.22
C LYS A 146 -18.60 36.63 15.18
N LYS A 147 -17.70 36.27 14.25
CA LYS A 147 -16.43 36.96 14.02
C LYS A 147 -16.66 38.43 13.65
N ALA A 148 -17.56 38.71 12.71
CA ALA A 148 -17.89 40.09 12.32
C ALA A 148 -18.42 40.94 13.50
N ILE A 149 -19.26 40.35 14.36
CA ILE A 149 -19.76 41.01 15.57
C ILE A 149 -18.61 41.33 16.54
N LEU A 150 -17.71 40.36 16.78
CA LEU A 150 -16.57 40.52 17.67
C LEU A 150 -15.54 41.54 17.13
N GLU A 151 -15.32 41.57 15.83
CA GLU A 151 -14.46 42.57 15.21
C GLU A 151 -15.04 43.98 15.32
N LYS A 152 -16.36 44.12 15.10
CA LYS A 152 -17.05 45.40 15.26
C LYS A 152 -17.00 45.88 16.71
N SER A 153 -17.27 45.00 17.67
CA SER A 153 -17.22 45.37 19.09
C SER A 153 -15.79 45.72 19.51
N ARG A 154 -14.78 44.96 19.08
CA ARG A 154 -13.37 45.27 19.30
C ARG A 154 -12.99 46.65 18.74
N LYS A 155 -13.40 46.98 17.52
CA LYS A 155 -13.18 48.32 16.93
C LYS A 155 -13.81 49.42 17.78
N VAL A 156 -15.03 49.21 18.29
CA VAL A 156 -15.71 50.16 19.20
C VAL A 156 -14.95 50.32 20.51
N PHE A 157 -14.57 49.22 21.16
CA PHE A 157 -13.79 49.29 22.40
C PHE A 157 -12.43 49.96 22.20
N GLN A 158 -11.74 49.71 21.08
CA GLN A 158 -10.48 50.38 20.76
C GLN A 158 -10.66 51.89 20.60
N ARG A 159 -11.75 52.36 19.98
CA ARG A 159 -12.08 53.79 19.88
C ARG A 159 -12.39 54.42 21.24
N LEU A 160 -13.09 53.70 22.13
CA LEU A 160 -13.41 54.19 23.47
C LEU A 160 -12.18 54.26 24.38
N ILE A 161 -11.27 53.29 24.28
CA ILE A 161 -10.02 53.25 25.07
C ILE A 161 -9.01 54.28 24.55
N ASN A 162 -8.98 54.53 23.23
CA ASN A 162 -8.07 55.48 22.60
C ASN A 162 -8.84 56.54 21.78
N PRO A 163 -9.59 57.45 22.41
CA PRO A 163 -10.43 58.43 21.71
C PRO A 163 -9.64 59.39 20.82
N ASN A 164 -8.34 59.55 21.07
CA ASN A 164 -7.45 60.45 20.34
C ASN A 164 -6.61 59.76 19.24
N LYS A 165 -6.59 58.42 19.15
CA LYS A 165 -5.97 57.72 18.02
C LYS A 165 -7.01 57.58 16.91
N ARG A 166 -7.02 58.51 15.96
CA ARG A 166 -7.74 58.31 14.69
C ARG A 166 -7.11 57.11 13.98
N THR A 167 -7.91 56.09 13.75
CA THR A 167 -7.54 54.95 12.90
C THR A 167 -7.48 55.40 11.45
N ALA A 168 -6.57 54.83 10.65
CA ALA A 168 -6.36 55.22 9.25
C ALA A 168 -7.66 55.15 8.40
N GLU A 169 -8.57 54.24 8.75
CA GLU A 169 -9.91 54.10 8.14
C GLU A 169 -10.80 55.36 8.30
N ASP A 170 -10.60 56.18 9.34
CA ASP A 170 -11.39 57.40 9.58
C ASP A 170 -10.92 58.61 8.75
N MET A 171 -9.77 58.49 8.08
CA MET A 171 -9.20 59.54 7.22
C MET A 171 -9.71 59.47 5.76
N GLU A 172 -10.36 58.38 5.36
CA GLU A 172 -10.87 58.15 4.00
C GLU A 172 -12.40 58.35 3.86
N GLY A 173 -13.11 58.63 4.95
CA GLY A 173 -14.55 58.87 4.91
C GLY A 173 -14.95 60.24 4.32
N PRO A 174 -16.14 60.38 3.72
CA PRO A 174 -16.60 61.60 3.03
C PRO A 174 -16.67 62.87 3.92
N ASN A 175 -16.63 62.72 5.25
CA ASN A 175 -16.58 63.83 6.21
C ASN A 175 -15.16 64.41 6.44
N ALA A 176 -14.11 63.82 5.86
CA ALA A 176 -12.73 64.32 5.95
C ALA A 176 -12.55 65.69 5.27
N ALA A 177 -13.33 65.98 4.23
CA ALA A 177 -13.29 67.26 3.50
C ALA A 177 -13.88 68.44 4.32
N SER A 178 -14.89 68.18 5.15
CA SER A 178 -15.55 69.21 5.96
C SER A 178 -14.66 69.70 7.11
N SER A 179 -13.81 68.82 7.64
CA SER A 179 -12.89 69.16 8.74
C SER A 179 -11.69 70.00 8.30
N ARG A 180 -11.19 69.82 7.05
CA ARG A 180 -10.11 70.66 6.50
C ARG A 180 -10.53 72.12 6.32
N LYS A 181 -11.80 72.37 5.95
CA LYS A 181 -12.35 73.74 5.80
C LYS A 181 -12.45 74.48 7.13
N ARG A 182 -12.64 73.78 8.26
CA ARG A 182 -12.72 74.40 9.60
C ARG A 182 -11.35 74.82 10.14
N LEU A 183 -10.29 74.08 9.83
CA LEU A 183 -8.92 74.45 10.22
C LEU A 183 -8.40 75.66 9.43
N ALA A 184 -8.72 75.77 8.13
CA ALA A 184 -8.31 76.90 7.30
C ALA A 184 -8.96 78.25 7.68
N ARG A 185 -10.16 78.24 8.29
CA ARG A 185 -10.81 79.47 8.77
C ARG A 185 -10.24 80.01 10.07
N LYS A 186 -9.55 79.18 10.87
CA LYS A 186 -9.00 79.60 12.16
C LYS A 186 -7.61 80.25 12.01
N SER A 187 -6.88 79.93 10.94
CA SER A 187 -5.55 80.51 10.64
C SER A 187 -5.60 81.81 9.83
N LEU A 188 -6.81 82.37 9.61
CA LEU A 188 -7.03 83.64 8.89
C LEU A 188 -7.50 84.77 9.84
N LEU A 189 -7.52 84.50 11.15
CA LEU A 189 -8.01 85.40 12.20
C LEU A 189 -6.96 85.63 13.32
N GLU A 190 -5.71 85.23 13.08
CA GLU A 190 -4.52 85.67 13.84
C GLU A 190 -3.60 86.43 12.88
#